data_AF-A0AB39HSG5-F1
#
_entry.id   AF-A0AB39HSG5-F1
#
_cell.length_a   1.000
_cell.length_b   1.000
_cell.length_c   1.000
_cell.angle_alpha   90.00
_cell.angle_beta   90.00
_cell.angle_gamma   90.00
#
_symmetry.space_group_name_H-M   'P 1'
#
loop_
_entity.id
_entity.type
_entity.pdbx_description
1 polymer ?
#
loop_
_entity_poly.entity_id
_entity_poly.type
_entity_poly.pdbx_seq_one_letter_code
_entity_poly.pdbx_strand_id
1 'polypeptide(L)'
;MTYYYFIGADVTLKPWEDNRNAIGIWPSEDDEGYFAKALHYPLQHEIYNGLDSESETISLMNYLRFQAEDKEQCVFEIAHLLSSNIEDYQVKERVDKIFSEIQSPKELIIPVGTILTIRKNK
;
A
#
# COMPACT_ATOMS: atom_id res chain seq x y z
N MET A 1 6.47 -4.56 18.57
CA MET A 1 6.20 -3.45 17.65
C MET A 1 6.42 -4.00 16.27
N THR A 2 5.35 -4.21 15.52
CA THR A 2 5.42 -4.79 14.17
C THR A 2 4.91 -3.73 13.21
N TYR A 3 5.67 -3.50 12.14
CA TYR A 3 5.31 -2.54 11.11
C TYR A 3 4.66 -3.28 9.96
N TYR A 4 3.54 -2.75 9.51
CA TYR A 4 2.72 -3.33 8.48
C TYR A 4 2.53 -2.35 7.35
N TYR A 5 2.59 -2.87 6.13
CA TYR A 5 2.21 -2.15 4.93
C TYR A 5 0.84 -2.64 4.48
N PHE A 6 -0.04 -1.71 4.22
CA PHE A 6 -1.42 -1.98 3.85
C PHE A 6 -1.79 -1.29 2.55
N ILE A 7 -2.68 -1.91 1.78
CA ILE A 7 -3.22 -1.35 0.55
C ILE A 7 -4.76 -1.27 0.64
N GLY A 8 -5.27 -0.05 0.50
CA GLY A 8 -6.67 0.24 0.18
C GLY A 8 -6.79 0.71 -1.27
N ALA A 9 -7.93 0.49 -1.90
CA ALA A 9 -8.19 0.99 -3.26
C ALA A 9 -9.68 1.19 -3.53
N ASP A 10 -9.99 2.02 -4.53
CA ASP A 10 -11.35 2.18 -5.08
C ASP A 10 -11.74 1.06 -6.06
N VAL A 11 -10.79 0.19 -6.38
CA VAL A 11 -10.97 -0.99 -7.24
C VAL A 11 -10.68 -2.27 -6.46
N THR A 12 -11.24 -3.38 -6.92
CA THR A 12 -10.91 -4.71 -6.38
C THR A 12 -9.48 -5.08 -6.73
N LEU A 13 -8.67 -5.31 -5.71
CA LEU A 13 -7.31 -5.79 -5.82
C LEU A 13 -7.27 -7.32 -5.89
N LYS A 14 -6.36 -7.88 -6.69
CA LYS A 14 -6.10 -9.32 -6.72
C LYS A 14 -4.90 -9.65 -5.82
N PRO A 15 -4.92 -10.80 -5.11
CA PRO A 15 -3.73 -11.28 -4.42
C PRO A 15 -2.58 -11.50 -5.40
N TRP A 16 -1.35 -11.34 -4.92
CA TRP A 16 -0.16 -11.49 -5.74
C TRP A 16 1.06 -11.83 -4.89
N GLU A 17 1.96 -12.64 -5.45
CA GLU A 17 3.22 -13.00 -4.81
C GLU A 17 4.33 -12.95 -5.86
N ASP A 18 5.42 -12.25 -5.57
CA ASP A 18 6.64 -12.31 -6.38
C ASP A 18 7.71 -13.11 -5.66
N ASN A 19 7.76 -14.42 -5.95
CA ASN A 19 8.76 -15.34 -5.41
C ASN A 19 10.22 -14.93 -5.67
N ARG A 20 10.48 -14.00 -6.61
CA ARG A 20 11.83 -13.51 -6.89
C ARG A 20 12.24 -12.36 -5.99
N ASN A 21 11.27 -11.55 -5.59
CA ASN A 21 11.50 -10.30 -4.86
C ASN A 21 10.89 -10.32 -3.45
N ALA A 22 10.36 -11.48 -3.04
CA ALA A 22 9.90 -11.82 -1.70
C ALA A 22 8.75 -10.97 -1.13
N ILE A 23 8.01 -10.22 -1.95
CA ILE A 23 6.76 -9.59 -1.48
C ILE A 23 5.54 -10.47 -1.74
N GLY A 24 4.69 -10.58 -0.73
CA GLY A 24 3.37 -11.17 -0.81
C GLY A 24 2.32 -10.10 -0.55
N ILE A 25 1.34 -9.97 -1.45
CA ILE A 25 0.19 -9.09 -1.29
C ILE A 25 -1.02 -10.00 -1.16
N TRP A 26 -1.50 -10.17 0.06
CA TRP A 26 -2.62 -11.07 0.36
C TRP A 26 -3.78 -10.31 0.99
N PRO A 27 -5.01 -10.80 0.85
CA PRO A 27 -6.16 -10.21 1.53
C PRO A 27 -5.85 -10.13 3.03
N SER A 28 -6.11 -8.97 3.63
CA SER A 28 -5.89 -8.83 5.06
C SER A 28 -6.85 -9.75 5.82
N GLU A 29 -6.32 -10.55 6.73
CA GLU A 29 -7.10 -11.38 7.65
C GLU A 29 -7.54 -10.59 8.90
N ASP A 30 -7.06 -9.35 9.07
CA ASP A 30 -7.34 -8.52 10.23
C ASP A 30 -8.74 -7.89 10.14
N ASP A 31 -9.69 -8.54 10.82
CA ASP A 31 -11.02 -8.00 11.18
C ASP A 31 -10.95 -6.88 12.23
N GLU A 32 -9.75 -6.49 12.67
CA GLU A 32 -9.56 -5.41 13.62
C GLU A 32 -9.76 -4.06 12.91
N GLY A 33 -11.00 -3.56 12.96
CA GLY A 33 -11.48 -2.33 12.31
C GLY A 33 -10.79 -1.01 12.71
N TYR A 34 -9.59 -1.04 13.28
CA TYR A 34 -8.73 0.11 13.50
C TYR A 34 -7.95 0.50 12.24
N PHE A 35 -7.42 -0.46 11.47
CA PHE A 35 -6.67 -0.18 10.23
C PHE A 35 -7.55 0.46 9.15
N ALA A 36 -8.79 -0.03 9.01
CA ALA A 36 -9.74 0.45 8.02
C ALA A 36 -10.18 1.91 8.24
N LYS A 37 -10.01 2.48 9.45
CA LYS A 37 -10.41 3.87 9.75
C LYS A 37 -9.41 4.91 9.25
N ALA A 38 -8.14 4.51 9.08
CA ALA A 38 -7.08 5.42 8.65
C ALA A 38 -7.10 5.63 7.13
N LEU A 39 -7.47 4.60 6.37
CA LEU A 39 -7.61 4.66 4.92
C LEU A 39 -8.97 5.25 4.53
N HIS A 40 -9.04 5.98 3.42
CA HIS A 40 -10.31 6.39 2.84
C HIS A 40 -11.03 5.22 2.17
N TYR A 41 -10.26 4.27 1.64
CA TYR A 41 -10.80 3.02 1.11
C TYR A 41 -10.60 1.89 2.13
N PRO A 42 -11.57 0.96 2.28
CA PRO A 42 -11.39 -0.17 3.18
C PRO A 42 -10.07 -0.89 2.93
N LEU A 43 -9.44 -1.35 4.01
CA LEU A 43 -8.28 -2.23 3.91
C LEU A 43 -8.64 -3.43 3.05
N GLN A 44 -7.90 -3.65 1.96
CA GLN A 44 -8.12 -4.81 1.11
C GLN A 44 -6.99 -5.83 1.25
N HIS A 45 -5.73 -5.39 1.24
CA HIS A 45 -4.58 -6.27 1.25
C HIS A 45 -3.47 -5.79 2.20
N GLU A 46 -2.70 -6.74 2.72
CA GLU A 46 -1.45 -6.52 3.44
C GLU A 46 -0.26 -6.87 2.53
N ILE A 47 0.83 -6.11 2.63
CA ILE A 47 2.12 -6.42 2.00
C ILE A 47 2.98 -7.16 3.04
N TYR A 48 2.99 -8.47 2.94
CA TYR A 48 3.85 -9.36 3.72
C TYR A 48 5.31 -9.15 3.34
N ASN A 49 6.18 -9.22 4.36
CA ASN A 49 7.62 -8.94 4.31
C ASN A 49 8.00 -7.46 4.10
N GLY A 50 7.04 -6.53 4.01
CA GLY A 50 7.31 -5.10 3.97
C GLY A 50 7.91 -4.58 2.66
N LEU A 51 8.53 -3.40 2.72
CA LEU A 51 9.17 -2.69 1.59
C LEU A 51 10.51 -2.09 2.04
N ASP A 52 11.52 -2.93 2.20
CA ASP A 52 12.83 -2.57 2.75
C ASP A 52 13.92 -2.46 1.66
N SER A 53 13.63 -2.91 0.44
CA SER A 53 14.57 -2.99 -0.68
C SER A 53 14.01 -2.43 -1.99
N GLU A 54 14.92 -2.07 -2.90
CA GLU A 54 14.57 -1.61 -4.24
C GLU A 54 13.80 -2.67 -5.04
N SER A 55 14.16 -3.94 -4.92
CA SER A 55 13.47 -5.07 -5.58
C SER A 55 12.01 -5.19 -5.16
N GLU A 56 11.72 -5.02 -3.87
CA GLU A 56 10.37 -5.09 -3.31
C GLU A 56 9.53 -3.90 -3.83
N THR A 57 10.11 -2.71 -3.87
CA THR A 57 9.43 -1.53 -4.42
C THR A 57 9.14 -1.64 -5.92
N ILE A 58 10.07 -2.18 -6.71
CA ILE A 58 9.86 -2.46 -8.13
C ILE A 58 8.70 -3.42 -8.30
N SER A 59 8.66 -4.46 -7.46
CA SER A 59 7.61 -5.48 -7.48
C SER A 59 6.24 -4.86 -7.17
N LEU A 60 6.16 -4.05 -6.11
CA LEU A 60 4.93 -3.34 -5.78
C LEU A 60 4.51 -2.40 -6.91
N MET A 61 5.43 -1.65 -7.51
CA MET A 61 5.11 -0.75 -8.61
C MET A 61 4.55 -1.52 -9.82
N ASN A 62 5.11 -2.69 -10.14
CA ASN A 62 4.61 -3.56 -11.21
C ASN A 62 3.22 -4.10 -10.87
N TYR A 63 2.98 -4.49 -9.62
CA TYR A 63 1.66 -4.90 -9.15
C TYR A 63 0.62 -3.79 -9.32
N LEU A 64 0.91 -2.58 -8.84
CA LEU A 64 -0.02 -1.45 -8.96
C LEU A 64 -0.31 -1.12 -10.43
N ARG A 65 0.71 -1.19 -11.30
CA ARG A 65 0.54 -1.02 -12.76
C ARG A 65 -0.40 -2.07 -13.34
N PHE A 66 -0.21 -3.33 -12.98
CA PHE A 66 -1.06 -4.42 -13.44
C PHE A 66 -2.51 -4.26 -12.97
N GLN A 67 -2.75 -3.91 -11.70
CA GLN A 67 -4.11 -3.66 -11.19
C GLN A 67 -4.78 -2.46 -11.89
N ALA A 68 -3.97 -1.48 -12.31
CA ALA A 68 -4.44 -0.27 -12.98
C ALA A 68 -4.55 -0.38 -14.51
N GLU A 69 -4.06 -1.45 -15.14
CA GLU A 69 -3.87 -1.53 -16.61
C GLU A 69 -5.16 -1.21 -17.38
N ASP A 70 -6.24 -1.91 -17.04
CA ASP A 70 -7.57 -1.78 -17.68
C ASP A 70 -8.46 -0.68 -17.07
N LYS A 71 -7.92 0.17 -16.20
CA LYS A 71 -8.68 1.20 -15.48
C LYS A 71 -8.40 2.57 -16.08
N GLU A 72 -9.43 3.28 -16.53
CA GLU A 72 -9.26 4.68 -16.96
C GLU A 72 -8.84 5.57 -15.78
N GLN A 73 -9.43 5.32 -14.61
CA GLN A 73 -9.14 6.01 -13.36
C GLN A 73 -9.16 5.01 -12.21
N CYS A 74 -8.25 5.18 -11.25
CA CYS A 74 -8.24 4.43 -10.00
C CYS A 74 -7.39 5.13 -8.94
N VAL A 75 -7.60 4.78 -7.68
CA VAL A 75 -6.87 5.28 -6.53
C VAL A 75 -6.38 4.12 -5.69
N PHE A 76 -5.10 4.14 -5.36
CA PHE A 76 -4.49 3.24 -4.38
C PHE A 76 -4.05 4.07 -3.17
N GLU A 77 -4.26 3.56 -1.98
CA GLU A 77 -3.70 4.08 -0.75
C GLU A 77 -2.78 3.04 -0.15
N ILE A 78 -1.50 3.39 0.02
CA ILE A 78 -0.51 2.57 0.71
C ILE A 78 -0.27 3.19 2.07
N ALA A 79 -0.48 2.45 3.15
CA ALA A 79 -0.22 2.90 4.50
C ALA A 79 0.91 2.10 5.13
N HIS A 80 1.87 2.77 5.76
CA HIS A 80 2.91 2.14 6.58
C HIS A 80 2.60 2.42 8.04
N LEU A 81 2.02 1.45 8.73
CA LEU A 81 1.46 1.63 10.06
C LEU A 81 2.15 0.71 11.08
N LEU A 82 2.37 1.24 12.28
CA LEU A 82 2.85 0.47 13.41
C LEU A 82 1.65 -0.18 14.10
N SER A 83 1.61 -1.51 14.16
CA SER A 83 0.73 -2.21 15.10
C SER A 83 1.46 -2.37 16.43
N SER A 84 0.93 -1.74 17.47
CA SER A 84 1.42 -1.83 18.83
C SER A 84 0.24 -1.74 19.79
N ASN A 85 0.13 -2.68 20.72
CA ASN A 85 -0.92 -2.73 21.75
C ASN A 85 -0.88 -1.52 22.73
N ILE A 86 0.03 -0.56 22.52
CA ILE A 86 0.37 0.56 23.41
C ILE A 86 0.12 1.91 22.72
N GLU A 87 0.15 1.98 21.39
CA GLU A 87 -0.02 3.24 20.64
C GLU A 87 -1.16 3.10 19.64
N ASP A 88 -2.18 3.95 19.78
CA ASP A 88 -3.20 4.15 18.75
C ASP A 88 -2.52 4.55 17.43
N TYR A 89 -3.00 4.02 16.30
CA TYR A 89 -2.51 4.39 14.98
C TYR A 89 -2.61 5.90 14.77
N GLN A 90 -1.45 6.58 14.74
CA GLN A 90 -1.38 7.98 14.41
C GLN A 90 -0.90 8.15 12.97
N VAL A 91 -1.84 8.45 12.07
CA VAL A 91 -1.50 9.00 10.76
C VAL A 91 -0.93 10.39 10.98
N LYS A 92 0.36 10.54 10.74
CA LYS A 92 1.11 11.78 10.90
C LYS A 92 1.15 12.59 9.61
N GLU A 93 1.14 11.89 8.48
CA GLU A 93 1.34 12.48 7.17
C GLU A 93 0.48 11.79 6.11
N ARG A 94 -0.01 12.59 5.17
CA ARG A 94 -0.64 12.10 3.94
C ARG A 94 0.09 12.72 2.77
N VAL A 95 0.46 11.87 1.82
CA VAL A 95 1.16 12.26 0.59
C VAL A 95 0.27 11.86 -0.57
N ASP A 96 0.01 12.77 -1.51
CA ASP A 96 -0.69 12.47 -2.75
C ASP A 96 0.30 12.49 -3.92
N LYS A 97 0.17 11.51 -4.82
CA LYS A 97 0.93 11.43 -6.07
C LYS A 97 0.05 11.01 -7.23
N ILE A 98 0.37 11.50 -8.42
CA ILE A 98 -0.19 10.97 -9.66
C ILE A 98 0.68 9.80 -10.11
N PHE A 99 0.04 8.73 -10.60
CA PHE A 99 0.73 7.49 -11.00
C PHE A 99 1.83 7.74 -12.04
N SER A 100 1.61 8.65 -12.98
CA SER A 100 2.58 9.05 -14.01
C SER A 100 3.73 9.90 -13.49
N GLU A 101 3.59 10.49 -12.31
CA GLU A 101 4.61 11.35 -11.71
C GLU A 101 5.61 10.57 -10.85
N ILE A 102 5.32 9.31 -10.50
CA ILE A 102 6.24 8.44 -9.78
C ILE A 102 7.43 8.12 -10.70
N GLN A 103 8.57 8.77 -10.44
CA GLN A 103 9.79 8.62 -11.24
C GLN A 103 10.59 7.39 -10.85
N SER A 104 10.50 6.98 -9.57
CA SER A 104 11.21 5.82 -9.03
C SER A 104 10.30 4.97 -8.15
N PRO A 105 10.38 3.63 -8.24
CA PRO A 105 9.71 2.73 -7.29
C PRO A 105 10.07 3.00 -5.83
N LYS A 106 11.27 3.53 -5.54
CA LYS A 106 11.69 3.89 -4.17
C LYS A 106 10.77 4.92 -3.50
N GLU A 107 10.03 5.68 -4.28
CA GLU A 107 9.04 6.63 -3.77
C GLU A 107 7.83 5.97 -3.09
N LEU A 108 7.68 4.64 -3.24
CA LEU A 108 6.68 3.84 -2.53
C LEU A 108 7.11 3.50 -1.10
N ILE A 109 8.39 3.65 -0.75
CA ILE A 109 8.87 3.52 0.63
C ILE A 109 8.50 4.80 1.37
N ILE A 110 7.59 4.68 2.33
CA ILE A 110 7.10 5.81 3.11
C ILE A 110 7.43 5.62 4.60
N PRO A 111 7.58 6.71 5.38
CA PRO A 111 7.79 6.62 6.81
C PRO A 111 6.62 5.96 7.54
N VAL A 112 6.89 5.44 8.74
CA VAL A 112 5.85 4.92 9.63
C VAL A 112 4.90 6.06 10.03
N GLY A 113 3.60 5.81 9.92
CA GLY A 113 2.54 6.80 10.17
C GLY A 113 2.17 7.61 8.93
N THR A 114 2.67 7.24 7.74
CA THR A 114 2.34 7.92 6.48
C THR A 114 1.34 7.10 5.67
N ILE A 115 0.43 7.80 4.99
CA ILE A 115 -0.42 7.25 3.93
C ILE A 115 -0.04 7.91 2.61
N LEU A 116 0.33 7.10 1.61
CA LEU A 116 0.57 7.52 0.24
C LEU A 116 -0.65 7.20 -0.61
N THR A 117 -1.30 8.25 -1.14
CA THR A 117 -2.40 8.14 -2.09
C THR A 117 -1.87 8.29 -3.51
N ILE A 118 -2.04 7.26 -4.34
CA ILE A 118 -1.60 7.22 -5.73
C ILE A 118 -2.82 7.24 -6.62
N ARG A 119 -2.95 8.28 -7.46
CA ARG A 119 -4.10 8.46 -8.35
C ARG A 119 -3.68 8.23 -9.80
N LYS A 120 -4.36 7.31 -10.49
CA LYS A 120 -4.34 7.25 -11.96
C LYS A 120 -5.47 8.14 -12.47
N ASN A 121 -5.10 9.22 -13.15
CA ASN A 121 -6.02 10.06 -13.89
C ASN A 121 -5.76 9.85 -15.39
N LYS A 122 -6.81 10.04 -16.20
CA LYS A 122 -6.81 9.82 -17.65
C LYS A 122 -5.77 10.65 -18.40
#